data_AF-A0A2G6CQC0-F1
#
_entry.id   AF-A0A2G6CQC0-F1
#
_cell.length_a   1.000
_cell.length_b   1.000
_cell.length_c   1.000
_cell.angle_alpha   90.00
_cell.angle_beta   90.00
_cell.angle_gamma   90.00
#
_symmetry.space_group_name_H-M   'P 1'
#
loop_
_entity.id
_entity.type
_entity.pdbx_description
1 polymer ?
#
loop_
_entity_poly.entity_id
_entity_poly.type
_entity_poly.pdbx_seq_one_letter_code
_entity_poly.pdbx_strand_id
1 'polypeptide(L)'
;MPYDITFHPVDPADLQRFVFDVWSAPALAEERATELCPDDEGKRRFVLEALYAPFAGWRETVEGGRAADLPFGRTLALVCAAVAGYRHDFFYGGASALSFAAERLPDFGGVTPIGEVFEQARELDRTGGRLDGNYSASGLWSPTRFEGLRAGLEALEQTRASEPSLFSLFIGDERDALLGALAYAEARGLALLEAADLVEPSRRCGSTDLDRLRARPPRSANPEAPLRELFPCRRSP
;
A
#
# COMPACT_ATOMS: atom_id res chain seq x y z
N MET A 1 2.73 10.52 15.11
CA MET A 1 3.88 9.60 14.97
C MET A 1 4.31 9.66 13.51
N PRO A 2 5.60 9.51 13.17
CA PRO A 2 5.98 9.27 11.78
C PRO A 2 5.26 8.01 11.29
N TYR A 3 4.80 8.02 10.03
CA TYR A 3 4.13 6.87 9.40
C TYR A 3 5.16 5.96 8.78
N ASP A 4 4.99 4.64 8.84
CA ASP A 4 5.85 3.72 8.12
C ASP A 4 5.27 3.48 6.72
N ILE A 5 5.78 4.24 5.73
CA ILE A 5 5.26 4.26 4.36
C ILE A 5 5.89 3.16 3.51
N THR A 6 5.06 2.54 2.68
CA THR A 6 5.46 1.58 1.65
C THR A 6 4.84 1.94 0.29
N PHE A 7 5.57 1.69 -0.78
CA PHE A 7 5.14 1.90 -2.17
C PHE A 7 4.91 0.55 -2.86
N HIS A 8 3.70 0.36 -3.38
CA HIS A 8 3.20 -0.90 -3.92
C HIS A 8 2.87 -0.75 -5.41
N PRO A 9 3.73 -1.30 -6.30
CA PRO A 9 3.35 -1.53 -7.68
C PRO A 9 2.14 -2.47 -7.76
N VAL A 10 1.13 -2.10 -8.53
CA VAL A 10 -0.15 -2.81 -8.54
C VAL A 10 -0.76 -2.87 -9.93
N ASP A 11 -1.26 -4.05 -10.29
CA ASP A 11 -2.12 -4.25 -11.46
C ASP A 11 -3.58 -4.13 -11.02
N PRO A 12 -4.39 -3.21 -11.59
CA PRO A 12 -5.82 -3.17 -11.32
C PRO A 12 -6.54 -4.49 -11.57
N ALA A 13 -6.06 -5.32 -12.50
CA ALA A 13 -6.62 -6.66 -12.74
C ALA A 13 -6.34 -7.62 -11.58
N ASP A 14 -5.16 -7.53 -10.94
CA ASP A 14 -4.87 -8.29 -9.72
C ASP A 14 -5.84 -7.86 -8.60
N LEU A 15 -6.08 -6.56 -8.42
CA LEU A 15 -7.03 -6.07 -7.41
C LEU A 15 -8.46 -6.53 -7.69
N GLN A 16 -8.92 -6.50 -8.94
CA GLN A 16 -10.22 -7.05 -9.31
C GLN A 16 -10.31 -8.52 -8.89
N ARG A 17 -9.34 -9.33 -9.28
CA ARG A 17 -9.35 -10.79 -9.07
C ARG A 17 -9.22 -11.18 -7.60
N PHE A 18 -8.34 -10.53 -6.86
CA PHE A 18 -7.93 -10.96 -5.53
C PHE A 18 -8.57 -10.13 -4.40
N VAL A 19 -9.17 -8.98 -4.68
CA VAL A 19 -9.87 -8.16 -3.68
C VAL A 19 -11.35 -8.08 -4.00
N PHE A 20 -11.70 -7.52 -5.16
CA PHE A 20 -13.09 -7.17 -5.45
C PHE A 20 -13.98 -8.36 -5.82
N ASP A 21 -13.43 -9.36 -6.51
CA ASP A 21 -14.15 -10.62 -6.77
C ASP A 21 -14.43 -11.37 -5.47
N VAL A 22 -13.46 -11.41 -4.54
CA VAL A 22 -13.63 -12.05 -3.22
C VAL A 22 -14.63 -11.28 -2.37
N TRP A 23 -14.56 -9.95 -2.40
CA TRP A 23 -15.57 -9.08 -1.79
C TRP A 23 -16.97 -9.42 -2.31
N SER A 24 -17.17 -9.46 -3.63
CA SER A 24 -18.45 -9.77 -4.24
C SER A 24 -18.92 -11.22 -4.00
N ALA A 25 -17.99 -12.17 -4.01
CA ALA A 25 -18.25 -13.60 -3.84
C ALA A 25 -17.27 -14.24 -2.83
N PRO A 26 -17.61 -14.25 -1.51
CA PRO A 26 -16.75 -14.77 -0.46
C PRO A 26 -16.37 -16.25 -0.62
N ALA A 27 -17.15 -17.02 -1.37
CA ALA A 27 -16.82 -18.40 -1.73
C ALA A 27 -15.49 -18.53 -2.52
N LEU A 28 -15.00 -17.44 -3.14
CA LEU A 28 -13.72 -17.41 -3.86
C LEU A 28 -12.50 -17.25 -2.93
N ALA A 29 -12.69 -16.96 -1.64
CA ALA A 29 -11.59 -16.62 -0.73
C ALA A 29 -10.49 -17.69 -0.67
N GLU A 30 -10.87 -18.96 -0.52
CA GLU A 30 -9.93 -20.09 -0.46
C GLU A 30 -9.15 -20.29 -1.76
N GLU A 31 -9.85 -20.21 -2.90
CA GLU A 31 -9.25 -20.31 -4.24
C GLU A 31 -8.24 -19.19 -4.46
N ARG A 32 -8.62 -17.94 -4.17
CA ARG A 32 -7.78 -16.76 -4.36
C ARG A 32 -6.59 -16.71 -3.39
N ALA A 33 -6.77 -17.12 -2.15
CA ALA A 33 -5.67 -17.23 -1.19
C ALA A 33 -4.67 -18.31 -1.61
N THR A 34 -5.16 -19.43 -2.17
CA THR A 34 -4.30 -20.50 -2.71
C THR A 34 -3.52 -20.02 -3.94
N GLU A 35 -4.14 -19.24 -4.83
CA GLU A 35 -3.45 -18.64 -5.97
C GLU A 35 -2.38 -17.62 -5.57
N LEU A 36 -2.64 -16.81 -4.54
CA LEU A 36 -1.66 -15.86 -4.01
C LEU A 36 -0.48 -16.57 -3.35
N CYS A 37 -0.75 -17.68 -2.65
CA CYS A 37 0.20 -18.40 -1.81
C CYS A 37 0.12 -19.91 -2.05
N PRO A 38 0.55 -20.41 -3.23
CA PRO A 38 0.36 -21.82 -3.60
C PRO A 38 1.12 -22.77 -2.67
N ASP A 39 2.34 -22.40 -2.29
CA ASP A 39 3.28 -23.27 -1.59
C ASP A 39 3.52 -22.87 -0.11
N ASP A 40 2.76 -21.90 0.42
CA ASP A 40 2.94 -21.40 1.78
C ASP A 40 1.60 -21.34 2.54
N GLU A 41 1.38 -22.35 3.39
CA GLU A 41 0.17 -22.44 4.22
C GLU A 41 0.07 -21.30 5.24
N GLY A 42 1.19 -20.80 5.76
CA GLY A 42 1.21 -19.70 6.72
C GLY A 42 0.73 -18.39 6.10
N LYS A 43 1.26 -18.06 4.93
CA LYS A 43 0.82 -16.90 4.13
C LYS A 43 -0.62 -17.05 3.68
N ARG A 44 -1.02 -18.23 3.19
CA ARG A 44 -2.42 -18.50 2.81
C ARG A 44 -3.38 -18.28 3.98
N ARG A 45 -3.04 -18.80 5.16
CA ARG A 45 -3.84 -18.59 6.38
C ARG A 45 -3.92 -17.11 6.75
N PHE A 46 -2.82 -16.37 6.63
CA PHE A 46 -2.82 -14.93 6.87
C PHE A 46 -3.76 -14.20 5.91
N VAL A 47 -3.69 -14.48 4.61
CA VAL A 47 -4.60 -13.88 3.61
C VAL A 47 -6.07 -14.13 3.98
N LEU A 48 -6.41 -15.37 4.32
CA LEU A 48 -7.77 -15.75 4.71
C LEU A 48 -8.23 -15.04 5.98
N GLU A 49 -7.44 -15.09 7.05
CA GLU A 49 -7.83 -14.58 8.37
C GLU A 49 -7.73 -13.06 8.50
N ALA A 50 -6.69 -12.45 7.93
CA ALA A 50 -6.39 -11.04 8.14
C ALA A 50 -6.93 -10.15 7.02
N LEU A 51 -6.95 -10.63 5.77
CA LEU A 51 -7.38 -9.82 4.62
C LEU A 51 -8.83 -10.10 4.22
N TYR A 52 -9.24 -11.37 4.13
CA TYR A 52 -10.57 -11.74 3.59
C TYR A 52 -11.65 -11.89 4.66
N ALA A 53 -11.36 -12.46 5.83
CA ALA A 53 -12.35 -12.65 6.89
C ALA A 53 -13.12 -11.35 7.29
N PRO A 54 -12.49 -10.15 7.31
CA PRO A 54 -13.21 -8.91 7.59
C PRO A 54 -14.35 -8.60 6.60
N PHE A 55 -14.28 -9.09 5.35
CA PHE A 55 -15.23 -8.75 4.31
C PHE A 55 -16.68 -9.13 4.64
N ALA A 56 -16.91 -10.21 5.39
CA ALA A 56 -18.27 -10.63 5.77
C ALA A 56 -18.97 -9.57 6.64
N GLY A 57 -18.37 -9.18 7.77
CA GLY A 57 -18.96 -8.18 8.67
C GLY A 57 -19.01 -6.78 8.05
N TRP A 58 -18.06 -6.49 7.16
CA TRP A 58 -18.05 -5.30 6.33
C TRP A 58 -19.26 -5.24 5.41
N ARG A 59 -19.55 -6.33 4.67
CA ARG A 59 -20.72 -6.43 3.80
C ARG A 59 -22.03 -6.31 4.57
N GLU A 60 -22.17 -7.02 5.68
CA GLU A 60 -23.37 -6.93 6.54
C GLU A 60 -23.63 -5.48 6.98
N THR A 61 -22.57 -4.73 7.25
CA THR A 61 -22.69 -3.33 7.65
C THR A 61 -23.06 -2.43 6.47
N VAL A 62 -22.53 -2.69 5.26
CA VAL A 62 -22.91 -1.98 4.03
C VAL A 62 -24.36 -2.26 3.65
N GLU A 63 -24.77 -3.54 3.62
CA GLU A 63 -26.13 -3.99 3.33
C GLU A 63 -27.15 -3.45 4.35
N GLY A 64 -26.72 -3.26 5.60
CA GLY A 64 -27.51 -2.60 6.66
C GLY A 64 -27.57 -1.07 6.56
N GLY A 65 -27.06 -0.44 5.50
CA GLY A 65 -27.07 1.02 5.31
C GLY A 65 -26.10 1.79 6.21
N ARG A 66 -25.16 1.09 6.85
CA ARG A 66 -24.21 1.62 7.84
C ARG A 66 -22.80 1.72 7.29
N ALA A 67 -22.63 1.80 5.97
CA ALA A 67 -21.33 1.96 5.32
C ALA A 67 -20.49 3.12 5.89
N ALA A 68 -21.15 4.12 6.49
CA ALA A 68 -20.47 5.25 7.13
C ALA A 68 -19.78 4.94 8.46
N ASP A 69 -20.18 3.87 9.12
CA ASP A 69 -19.60 3.45 10.40
C ASP A 69 -18.26 2.74 10.21
N LEU A 70 -17.92 2.42 8.96
CA LEU A 70 -16.78 1.58 8.66
C LEU A 70 -15.61 2.41 8.13
N PRO A 71 -14.37 2.09 8.52
CA PRO A 71 -13.17 2.75 8.02
C PRO A 71 -12.80 2.29 6.59
N PHE A 72 -13.78 2.16 5.70
CA PHE A 72 -13.61 1.38 4.47
C PHE A 72 -12.61 1.95 3.51
N GLY A 73 -12.70 3.24 3.18
CA GLY A 73 -11.76 3.86 2.24
C GLY A 73 -10.30 3.57 2.62
N ARG A 74 -9.96 3.74 3.90
CA ARG A 74 -8.60 3.47 4.40
C ARG A 74 -8.26 1.98 4.47
N THR A 75 -9.14 1.13 4.99
CA THR A 75 -8.82 -0.28 5.24
C THR A 75 -8.91 -1.13 3.97
N LEU A 76 -9.81 -0.80 3.05
CA LEU A 76 -9.91 -1.47 1.75
C LEU A 76 -8.71 -1.14 0.86
N ALA A 77 -8.29 0.13 0.83
CA ALA A 77 -7.06 0.52 0.15
C ALA A 77 -5.83 -0.19 0.75
N LEU A 78 -5.80 -0.34 2.09
CA LEU A 78 -4.74 -1.10 2.76
C LEU A 78 -4.75 -2.59 2.36
N VAL A 79 -5.93 -3.21 2.20
CA VAL A 79 -6.04 -4.58 1.68
C VAL A 79 -5.56 -4.66 0.23
N CYS A 80 -5.83 -3.64 -0.60
CA CYS A 80 -5.28 -3.57 -1.95
C CYS A 80 -3.76 -3.53 -1.94
N ALA A 81 -3.15 -2.72 -1.07
CA ALA A 81 -1.71 -2.67 -0.86
C ALA A 81 -1.15 -4.03 -0.41
N ALA A 82 -1.81 -4.64 0.57
CA ALA A 82 -1.45 -5.96 1.10
C ALA A 82 -1.37 -7.01 -0.01
N VAL A 83 -2.44 -7.13 -0.80
CA VAL A 83 -2.55 -8.06 -1.93
C VAL A 83 -1.54 -7.74 -3.03
N ALA A 84 -1.31 -6.45 -3.35
CA ALA A 84 -0.29 -6.06 -4.31
C ALA A 84 1.09 -6.58 -3.91
N GLY A 85 1.46 -6.49 -2.62
CA GLY A 85 2.72 -7.03 -2.13
C GLY A 85 2.84 -8.57 -2.12
N TYR A 86 1.75 -9.33 -2.31
CA TYR A 86 1.81 -10.76 -2.63
C TYR A 86 2.10 -11.03 -4.12
N ARG A 87 1.78 -10.07 -5.00
CA ARG A 87 1.88 -10.21 -6.46
C ARG A 87 3.15 -9.61 -7.02
N HIS A 88 3.63 -8.52 -6.42
CA HIS A 88 4.71 -7.69 -6.91
C HIS A 88 5.72 -7.37 -5.82
N ASP A 89 6.95 -7.07 -6.22
CA ASP A 89 7.92 -6.47 -5.32
C ASP A 89 7.46 -5.06 -4.92
N PHE A 90 7.61 -4.70 -3.64
CA PHE A 90 7.18 -3.41 -3.08
C PHE A 90 8.30 -2.78 -2.23
N PHE A 91 8.24 -1.47 -1.97
CA PHE A 91 9.40 -0.71 -1.50
C PHE A 91 9.09 0.02 -0.19
N TYR A 92 9.99 -0.08 0.79
CA TYR A 92 9.84 0.62 2.08
C TYR A 92 10.36 2.05 1.97
N GLY A 93 9.47 3.01 2.15
CA GLY A 93 9.69 4.44 1.95
C GLY A 93 9.81 5.26 3.24
N GLY A 94 9.95 4.64 4.41
CA GLY A 94 10.22 5.35 5.67
C GLY A 94 9.10 6.33 6.06
N ALA A 95 9.46 7.51 6.56
CA ALA A 95 8.51 8.46 7.13
C ALA A 95 7.74 9.31 6.10
N SER A 96 7.90 9.01 4.81
CA SER A 96 7.68 9.96 3.73
C SER A 96 6.58 9.52 2.78
N ALA A 97 5.43 10.20 2.84
CA ALA A 97 4.28 9.94 1.97
C ALA A 97 4.17 10.98 0.85
N LEU A 98 3.90 10.51 -0.37
CA LEU A 98 3.60 11.35 -1.54
C LEU A 98 2.39 12.23 -1.26
N SER A 99 1.34 11.67 -0.65
CA SER A 99 0.10 12.38 -0.32
C SER A 99 0.34 13.59 0.59
N PHE A 100 1.31 13.52 1.51
CA PHE A 100 1.63 14.65 2.40
C PHE A 100 2.45 15.72 1.70
N ALA A 101 3.26 15.33 0.71
CA ALA A 101 4.01 16.28 -0.10
C ALA A 101 3.15 16.94 -1.19
N ALA A 102 2.04 16.30 -1.61
CA ALA A 102 1.15 16.78 -2.66
C ALA A 102 0.56 18.18 -2.42
N GLU A 103 0.38 18.60 -1.16
CA GLU A 103 -0.08 19.96 -0.83
C GLU A 103 0.90 21.05 -1.26
N ARG A 104 2.20 20.73 -1.30
CA ARG A 104 3.28 21.66 -1.61
C ARG A 104 3.96 21.34 -2.94
N LEU A 105 3.77 20.13 -3.47
CA LEU A 105 4.28 19.64 -4.73
C LEU A 105 3.11 19.05 -5.53
N PRO A 106 2.45 19.87 -6.37
CA PRO A 106 1.26 19.43 -7.10
C PRO A 106 1.48 18.17 -7.95
N ASP A 107 2.71 17.97 -8.44
CA ASP A 107 3.11 16.78 -9.22
C ASP A 107 3.01 15.47 -8.42
N PHE A 108 2.98 15.54 -7.09
CA PHE A 108 2.84 14.38 -6.19
C PHE A 108 1.37 14.05 -5.93
N GLY A 109 0.45 14.94 -6.33
CA GLY A 109 -0.99 14.73 -6.26
C GLY A 109 -1.57 13.95 -7.45
N GLY A 110 -2.89 13.99 -7.59
CA GLY A 110 -3.57 13.49 -8.79
C GLY A 110 -3.71 11.97 -8.88
N VAL A 111 -3.75 11.29 -7.72
CA VAL A 111 -4.17 9.89 -7.61
C VAL A 111 -5.59 9.69 -8.12
N THR A 112 -5.86 8.51 -8.68
CA THR A 112 -7.21 8.06 -8.98
C THR A 112 -7.75 7.30 -7.75
N PRO A 113 -8.84 7.76 -7.11
CA PRO A 113 -9.46 7.04 -6.01
C PRO A 113 -9.82 5.60 -6.40
N ILE A 114 -9.70 4.66 -5.46
CA ILE A 114 -10.03 3.25 -5.72
C ILE A 114 -11.49 3.10 -6.14
N GLY A 115 -12.39 3.91 -5.55
CA GLY A 115 -13.81 3.93 -5.92
C GLY A 115 -14.11 4.43 -7.34
N GLU A 116 -13.17 5.13 -8.00
CA GLU A 116 -13.29 5.51 -9.40
C GLU A 116 -12.81 4.41 -10.36
N VAL A 117 -11.97 3.49 -9.86
CA VAL A 117 -11.44 2.36 -10.63
C VAL A 117 -12.34 1.13 -10.51
N PHE A 118 -12.89 0.88 -9.32
CA PHE A 118 -13.69 -0.31 -9.01
C PHE A 118 -15.09 0.09 -8.52
N GLU A 119 -16.11 -0.35 -9.26
CA GLU A 119 -17.51 -0.04 -8.95
C GLU A 119 -17.91 -0.50 -7.54
N GLN A 120 -17.42 -1.65 -7.11
CA GLN A 120 -17.65 -2.22 -5.78
C GLN A 120 -17.15 -1.30 -4.66
N ALA A 121 -16.12 -0.49 -4.92
CA ALA A 121 -15.54 0.44 -3.97
C ALA A 121 -16.15 1.84 -4.03
N ARG A 122 -17.00 2.14 -5.02
CA ARG A 122 -17.45 3.52 -5.31
C ARG A 122 -18.14 4.21 -4.12
N GLU A 123 -18.96 3.48 -3.38
CA GLU A 123 -19.67 4.00 -2.19
C GLU A 123 -18.84 3.87 -0.90
N LEU A 124 -17.71 3.15 -0.99
CA LEU A 124 -16.85 2.75 0.12
C LEU A 124 -15.61 3.63 0.24
N ASP A 125 -15.09 4.12 -0.89
CA ASP A 125 -13.99 5.07 -0.95
C ASP A 125 -14.49 6.49 -0.65
N ARG A 126 -14.09 7.00 0.51
CA ARG A 126 -14.47 8.33 1.01
C ARG A 126 -13.27 9.24 1.22
N THR A 127 -12.07 8.73 1.03
CA THR A 127 -10.84 9.52 1.24
C THR A 127 -10.48 10.31 -0.01
N GLY A 128 -11.12 10.01 -1.15
CA GLY A 128 -10.79 10.61 -2.44
C GLY A 128 -9.35 10.27 -2.84
N GLY A 129 -8.91 9.05 -2.50
CA GLY A 129 -7.55 8.57 -2.75
C GLY A 129 -6.48 9.16 -1.83
N ARG A 130 -6.84 9.94 -0.80
CA ARG A 130 -5.87 10.51 0.14
C ARG A 130 -5.48 9.50 1.23
N LEU A 131 -4.20 9.48 1.56
CA LEU A 131 -3.70 8.86 2.78
C LEU A 131 -4.10 9.75 3.98
N ASP A 132 -4.91 9.21 4.91
CA ASP A 132 -5.56 10.00 5.97
C ASP A 132 -5.18 9.58 7.41
N GLY A 133 -4.26 8.63 7.56
CA GLY A 133 -3.73 8.23 8.87
C GLY A 133 -3.03 6.87 8.89
N ASN A 134 -2.88 6.31 10.09
CA ASN A 134 -2.29 4.98 10.28
C ASN A 134 -3.19 3.91 9.67
N TYR A 135 -2.59 2.83 9.16
CA TYR A 135 -3.33 1.71 8.54
C TYR A 135 -4.26 2.19 7.42
N SER A 136 -3.73 3.08 6.56
CA SER A 136 -4.42 3.64 5.41
C SER A 136 -3.55 3.51 4.16
N ALA A 137 -4.17 3.68 3.00
CA ALA A 137 -3.49 3.72 1.73
C ALA A 137 -4.14 4.75 0.81
N SER A 138 -3.35 5.21 -0.16
CA SER A 138 -3.79 6.16 -1.17
C SER A 138 -4.64 5.52 -2.27
N GLY A 139 -5.11 6.36 -3.19
CA GLY A 139 -5.53 5.93 -4.53
C GLY A 139 -4.33 5.51 -5.39
N LEU A 140 -4.59 5.33 -6.69
CA LEU A 140 -3.60 4.85 -7.65
C LEU A 140 -2.95 6.01 -8.43
N TRP A 141 -1.63 6.05 -8.48
CA TRP A 141 -0.90 6.78 -9.52
C TRP A 141 -0.82 5.90 -10.76
N SER A 142 -1.39 6.37 -11.86
CA SER A 142 -1.27 5.72 -13.16
C SER A 142 0.15 5.86 -13.72
N PRO A 143 0.61 4.93 -14.58
CA PRO A 143 1.92 5.03 -15.23
C PRO A 143 2.17 6.37 -15.93
N THR A 144 1.13 6.99 -16.48
CA THR A 144 1.18 8.31 -17.13
C THR A 144 1.56 9.46 -16.19
N ARG A 145 1.55 9.24 -14.86
CA ARG A 145 1.97 10.22 -13.86
C ARG A 145 3.42 10.05 -13.42
N PHE A 146 4.09 8.95 -13.77
CA PHE A 146 5.40 8.63 -13.23
C PHE A 146 6.49 9.63 -13.64
N GLU A 147 6.41 10.18 -14.86
CA GLU A 147 7.32 11.23 -15.31
C GLU A 147 7.20 12.49 -14.43
N GLY A 148 5.97 12.91 -14.11
CA GLY A 148 5.71 14.03 -13.21
C GLY A 148 6.24 13.79 -11.79
N LEU A 149 6.04 12.57 -11.26
CA LEU A 149 6.59 12.19 -9.95
C LEU A 149 8.11 12.28 -9.92
N ARG A 150 8.80 11.78 -10.97
CA ARG A 150 10.27 11.90 -11.07
C ARG A 150 10.71 13.36 -11.18
N ALA A 151 10.06 14.14 -12.03
CA ALA A 151 10.38 15.56 -12.21
C ALA A 151 10.22 16.35 -10.89
N GLY A 152 9.15 16.08 -10.13
CA GLY A 152 8.98 16.74 -8.84
C GLY A 152 9.99 16.28 -7.78
N LEU A 153 10.47 15.03 -7.81
CA LEU A 153 11.59 14.57 -6.97
C LEU A 153 12.90 15.28 -7.33
N GLU A 154 13.15 15.54 -8.61
CA GLU A 154 14.31 16.32 -9.06
C GLU A 154 14.18 17.79 -8.64
N ALA A 155 12.99 18.37 -8.77
CA ALA A 155 12.72 19.74 -8.32
C ALA A 155 12.91 19.88 -6.80
N LEU A 156 12.50 18.88 -6.02
CA LEU A 156 12.73 18.85 -4.58
C LEU A 156 14.21 18.99 -4.22
N GLU A 157 15.11 18.30 -4.92
CA GLU A 157 16.55 18.42 -4.69
C GLU A 157 17.06 19.85 -4.87
N GLN A 158 16.49 20.57 -5.85
CA GLN A 158 16.86 21.95 -6.14
C GLN A 158 16.40 22.92 -5.05
N THR A 159 15.38 22.54 -4.26
CA THR A 159 14.87 23.34 -3.15
C THR A 159 15.64 23.16 -1.84
N ARG A 160 16.67 22.29 -1.79
CA ARG A 160 17.46 21.98 -0.58
C ARG A 160 17.93 23.21 0.20
N ALA A 161 18.36 24.26 -0.50
CA ALA A 161 18.90 25.47 0.13
C ALA A 161 17.80 26.46 0.59
N SER A 162 16.67 26.50 -0.10
CA SER A 162 15.59 27.46 0.14
C SER A 162 14.48 26.92 1.04
N GLU A 163 14.20 25.62 0.98
CA GLU A 163 13.11 24.95 1.70
C GLU A 163 13.59 23.61 2.30
N PRO A 164 14.50 23.64 3.29
CA PRO A 164 15.09 22.43 3.86
C PRO A 164 14.07 21.48 4.49
N SER A 165 12.93 22.00 4.96
CA SER A 165 11.83 21.18 5.51
C SER A 165 11.14 20.35 4.43
N LEU A 166 10.94 20.91 3.23
CA LEU A 166 10.39 20.19 2.09
C LEU A 166 11.39 19.18 1.53
N PHE A 167 12.66 19.60 1.38
CA PHE A 167 13.71 18.70 0.95
C PHE A 167 13.79 17.46 1.85
N SER A 168 13.67 17.63 3.17
CA SER A 168 13.73 16.53 4.14
C SER A 168 12.62 15.48 4.00
N LEU A 169 11.56 15.75 3.22
CA LEU A 169 10.48 14.79 2.98
C LEU A 169 10.92 13.62 2.10
N PHE A 170 11.91 13.75 1.21
CA PHE A 170 12.34 12.64 0.36
C PHE A 170 13.85 12.70 0.14
N ILE A 171 14.62 12.34 1.17
CA ILE A 171 16.07 12.26 1.13
C ILE A 171 16.54 10.81 1.22
N GLY A 172 17.70 10.50 0.64
CA GLY A 172 18.35 9.20 0.85
C GLY A 172 17.46 7.99 0.52
N ASP A 173 17.30 7.10 1.50
CA ASP A 173 16.67 5.79 1.33
C ASP A 173 15.19 5.92 0.90
N GLU A 174 14.46 6.94 1.37
CA GLU A 174 13.06 7.18 1.00
C GLU A 174 12.90 7.54 -0.49
N ARG A 175 13.81 8.37 -1.01
CA ARG A 175 13.85 8.72 -2.43
C ARG A 175 14.21 7.50 -3.27
N ASP A 176 15.22 6.74 -2.87
CA ASP A 176 15.67 5.55 -3.61
C ASP A 176 14.58 4.47 -3.66
N ALA A 177 13.83 4.31 -2.56
CA ALA A 177 12.69 3.41 -2.50
C ALA A 177 11.58 3.82 -3.49
N LEU A 178 11.20 5.10 -3.51
CA LEU A 178 10.20 5.60 -4.44
C LEU A 178 10.65 5.48 -5.91
N LEU A 179 11.90 5.86 -6.22
CA LEU A 179 12.45 5.72 -7.57
C LEU A 179 12.52 4.25 -8.02
N GLY A 180 12.85 3.34 -7.11
CA GLY A 180 12.83 1.90 -7.32
C GLY A 180 11.42 1.38 -7.61
N ALA A 181 10.43 1.83 -6.83
CA ALA A 181 9.02 1.49 -7.04
C ALA A 181 8.51 1.97 -8.40
N LEU A 182 8.80 3.23 -8.75
CA LEU A 182 8.45 3.81 -10.04
C LEU A 182 9.08 3.03 -11.20
N ALA A 183 10.38 2.72 -11.12
CA ALA A 183 11.07 1.95 -12.14
C ALA A 183 10.52 0.52 -12.29
N TYR A 184 10.23 -0.16 -11.17
CA TYR A 184 9.64 -1.49 -11.20
C TYR A 184 8.24 -1.47 -11.83
N ALA A 185 7.40 -0.52 -11.43
CA ALA A 185 6.03 -0.37 -11.91
C ALA A 185 6.00 -0.04 -13.40
N GLU A 186 6.81 0.95 -13.83
CA GLU A 186 6.92 1.38 -15.22
C GLU A 186 7.34 0.24 -16.15
N ALA A 187 8.38 -0.51 -15.77
CA ALA A 187 8.88 -1.64 -16.55
C ALA A 187 7.84 -2.76 -16.76
N ARG A 188 6.76 -2.76 -15.98
CA ARG A 188 5.69 -3.77 -16.01
C ARG A 188 4.31 -3.19 -16.36
N GLY A 189 4.22 -1.88 -16.64
CA GLY A 189 2.95 -1.21 -16.90
C GLY A 189 1.99 -1.21 -15.70
N LEU A 190 2.51 -1.27 -14.47
CA LEU A 190 1.73 -1.29 -13.24
C LEU A 190 1.44 0.13 -12.75
N ALA A 191 0.31 0.32 -12.08
CA ALA A 191 0.05 1.51 -11.28
C ALA A 191 0.88 1.47 -9.98
N LEU A 192 0.86 2.57 -9.22
CA LEU A 192 1.49 2.66 -7.91
C LEU A 192 0.47 3.09 -6.85
N LEU A 193 0.58 2.51 -5.66
CA LEU A 193 -0.18 2.89 -4.48
C LEU A 193 0.79 3.04 -3.30
N GLU A 194 0.53 3.99 -2.39
CA GLU A 194 1.27 4.06 -1.12
C GLU A 194 0.39 3.62 0.05
N ALA A 195 1.02 3.03 1.07
CA ALA A 195 0.35 2.54 2.26
C ALA A 195 1.15 2.87 3.52
N ALA A 196 0.44 3.38 4.53
CA ALA A 196 0.97 3.67 5.86
C ALA A 196 0.73 2.51 6.83
N ASP A 197 1.78 2.16 7.58
CA ASP A 197 1.80 1.14 8.62
C ASP A 197 1.37 -0.24 8.12
N LEU A 198 1.57 -0.52 6.83
CA LEU A 198 1.45 -1.87 6.30
C LEU A 198 2.64 -2.72 6.73
N VAL A 199 3.81 -2.13 6.95
CA VAL A 199 5.00 -2.78 7.50
C VAL A 199 5.47 -2.02 8.72
N GLU A 200 5.72 -2.72 9.83
CA GLU A 200 6.32 -2.17 11.05
C GLU A 200 7.73 -2.78 11.21
N PRO A 201 8.79 -2.13 10.70
CA PRO A 201 10.13 -2.72 10.66
C PRO A 201 10.68 -3.04 12.05
N SER A 202 10.34 -2.22 13.05
CA SER A 202 10.78 -2.41 14.44
C SER A 202 10.31 -3.73 15.05
N ARG A 203 9.19 -4.27 14.56
CA ARG A 203 8.60 -5.54 14.99
C ARG A 203 8.75 -6.66 13.96
N ARG A 204 9.38 -6.37 12.82
CA ARG A 204 9.55 -7.30 11.68
C ARG A 204 8.22 -7.96 11.29
N CYS A 205 7.14 -7.20 11.30
CA CYS A 205 5.81 -7.67 10.93
C CYS A 205 5.17 -6.70 9.94
N GLY A 206 4.10 -7.10 9.27
CA GLY A 206 3.31 -6.15 8.48
C GLY A 206 2.48 -6.76 7.39
N SER A 207 1.20 -6.44 7.24
CA SER A 207 0.15 -7.23 6.58
C SER A 207 0.28 -7.62 5.08
N THR A 208 1.46 -7.96 4.57
CA THR A 208 1.77 -8.31 3.18
C THR A 208 2.93 -9.33 3.09
N ASP A 209 3.31 -9.81 1.90
CA ASP A 209 4.41 -10.76 1.75
C ASP A 209 5.80 -10.10 1.89
N LEU A 210 6.36 -10.09 3.10
CA LEU A 210 7.67 -9.48 3.37
C LEU A 210 8.83 -10.05 2.53
N ASP A 211 8.71 -11.24 1.92
CA ASP A 211 9.73 -11.78 1.01
C ASP A 211 9.87 -10.95 -0.28
N ARG A 212 8.81 -10.21 -0.62
CA ARG A 212 8.74 -9.29 -1.75
C ARG A 212 9.12 -7.86 -1.40
N LEU A 213 9.46 -7.58 -0.14
CA LEU A 213 9.94 -6.27 0.24
C LEU A 213 11.32 -5.99 -0.38
N ARG A 214 11.40 -4.91 -1.15
CA ARG A 214 12.57 -4.37 -1.85
C ARG A 214 12.84 -2.96 -1.38
N ALA A 215 13.57 -2.83 -0.29
CA ALA A 215 14.35 -1.65 0.09
C ALA A 215 15.06 -2.08 1.38
N ARG A 216 16.32 -1.70 1.56
CA ARG A 216 16.99 -2.01 2.83
C ARG A 216 16.23 -1.28 3.95
N PRO A 217 15.84 -1.94 5.05
CA PRO A 217 15.54 -1.19 6.27
C PRO A 217 16.78 -0.36 6.63
N PRO A 218 16.61 0.84 7.21
CA PRO A 218 17.70 1.78 7.41
C PRO A 218 18.89 1.11 8.10
N ARG A 219 20.11 1.52 7.70
CA ARG A 219 21.44 0.96 8.06
C ARG A 219 21.74 0.75 9.56
N SER A 220 20.80 1.01 10.47
CA SER A 220 20.92 0.72 11.90
C SER A 220 20.41 -0.67 12.32
N ALA A 221 19.78 -1.44 11.44
CA ALA A 221 19.44 -2.84 11.73
C ALA A 221 20.56 -3.79 11.28
N ASN A 222 21.22 -4.41 12.26
CA ASN A 222 22.26 -5.44 12.18
C ASN A 222 22.26 -6.27 10.86
N PRO A 223 23.36 -6.29 10.07
CA PRO A 223 23.40 -6.84 8.71
C PRO A 223 23.29 -8.37 8.57
N GLU A 224 23.09 -9.15 9.64
CA GLU A 224 23.20 -10.62 9.60
C GLU A 224 21.92 -11.42 9.92
N ALA A 225 20.74 -10.79 10.01
CA ALA A 225 19.51 -11.54 10.27
C ALA A 225 18.64 -11.65 9.00
N PRO A 226 18.52 -12.82 8.35
CA PRO A 226 17.55 -13.01 7.27
C PRO A 226 16.14 -12.68 7.78
N LEU A 227 15.33 -12.01 6.94
CA LEU A 227 13.94 -11.59 7.20
C LEU A 227 12.95 -12.78 7.37
N ARG A 228 13.39 -13.92 7.90
CA ARG A 228 12.67 -15.21 7.89
C ARG A 228 11.72 -15.45 9.06
N GLU A 229 11.55 -14.51 9.98
CA GLU A 229 10.51 -14.65 11.01
C GLU A 229 9.26 -13.88 10.59
N LEU A 230 8.37 -14.60 9.90
CA LEU A 230 7.04 -14.22 9.41
C LEU A 230 6.01 -14.20 10.58
N PHE A 231 5.13 -13.18 10.59
CA PHE A 231 3.79 -12.99 11.24
C PHE A 231 3.32 -13.90 12.41
N PRO A 232 2.50 -13.40 13.39
CA PRO A 232 1.73 -12.16 13.44
C PRO A 232 1.97 -11.31 14.71
N CYS A 233 1.95 -9.98 14.63
CA CYS A 233 1.64 -9.16 15.80
C CYS A 233 0.12 -9.09 15.98
N ARG A 234 -0.51 -10.16 16.48
CA ARG A 234 -1.81 -10.03 17.13
C ARG A 234 -1.58 -9.30 18.46
N ARG A 235 -2.25 -8.16 18.66
CA ARG A 235 -2.89 -7.93 19.96
C ARG A 235 -4.39 -7.88 19.71
N SER A 236 -5.09 -8.89 20.22
CA SER A 236 -6.45 -8.70 20.73
C SER A 236 -6.42 -7.54 21.75
N PRO A 237 -7.55 -6.84 21.94
CA PRO A 237 -7.64 -5.40 22.24
C PRO A 237 -6.85 -4.91 23.46
#